data_AF-A0A3M6VNK4-F1
#
_entry.id   AF-A0A3M6VNK4-F1
#
_cell.length_a   1.000
_cell.length_b   1.000
_cell.length_c   1.000
_cell.angle_alpha   90.00
_cell.angle_beta   90.00
_cell.angle_gamma   90.00
#
_symmetry.space_group_name_H-M   'P 1'
#
loop_
_entity.id
_entity.type
_entity.pdbx_description
1 polymer ?
#
loop_
_entity_poly.entity_id
_entity_poly.type
_entity_poly.pdbx_seq_one_letter_code
_entity_poly.pdbx_strand_id
1 'polypeptide(L)'
;MSEEPASAPIMPSSEASPQVEKKEKRPLHFEDEANLFKTVCRTFMRTKKCVRTDCKFVHDKQLCQFFWKTGQCKFGDECRKNHFVTQYHPTAEDEEEAAAAAVIAVVSGGTEEEKKKTIKKKKDKKSRKNKANNGQKLRTDKSEEEEDSNSDNQRKENDKKAKKKTKSNRRQATKKNTESFEPMTKPVDLRVTYDLGSKDDKFSTSLTTRDVVLVPNLFTDFKKGELYAKLMHELDNCGIPRKELLKMWHGNNKIDGTHFIVDDHSSWKAKCPTFDLVTDRLKKFFNLDIKATRFNWYEDTSQWKPFHFDAAGVKPHIAAIQNFTVGISFGANRDVAFEHADTKTVVSMPQPDGCVYAFSKDTNVFWRHGILQDVPVREEGRISVIAWGWVDNMMDVASHAATPALSLAASTAVSAS
;
A
#
# COMPACT_ATOMS: atom_id res chain seq x y z
N MET A 1 87.81 16.89 27.01
CA MET A 1 86.78 16.31 27.89
C MET A 1 86.21 15.11 27.15
N SER A 2 86.19 13.93 27.79
CA SER A 2 85.41 12.70 27.48
C SER A 2 85.18 12.32 26.00
N GLU A 3 85.51 11.15 25.47
CA GLU A 3 86.20 9.92 25.86
C GLU A 3 86.17 9.05 24.58
N GLU A 4 87.27 8.37 24.26
CA GLU A 4 87.42 7.39 23.15
C GLU A 4 87.04 5.96 23.63
N PRO A 5 87.23 4.82 22.88
CA PRO A 5 87.46 4.60 21.43
C PRO A 5 86.63 3.44 20.77
N ALA A 6 86.81 3.29 19.44
CA ALA A 6 86.93 2.06 18.60
C ALA A 6 86.11 0.76 18.88
N SER A 7 85.53 0.09 17.87
CA SER A 7 86.29 -0.80 16.97
C SER A 7 85.48 -1.37 15.76
N ALA A 8 86.19 -1.84 14.73
CA ALA A 8 85.75 -2.67 13.59
C ALA A 8 86.45 -4.08 13.69
N PRO A 9 86.30 -5.13 12.82
CA PRO A 9 85.97 -5.10 11.37
C PRO A 9 85.28 -6.36 10.67
N ILE A 10 84.97 -6.21 9.36
CA ILE A 10 85.08 -7.17 8.20
C ILE A 10 84.39 -8.58 8.17
N MET A 11 83.44 -8.75 7.21
CA MET A 11 83.16 -9.85 6.21
C MET A 11 83.01 -11.35 6.67
N PRO A 12 82.25 -12.25 5.97
CA PRO A 12 82.04 -12.34 4.51
C PRO A 12 80.62 -12.73 4.00
N SER A 13 80.54 -13.00 2.68
CA SER A 13 79.36 -13.27 1.85
C SER A 13 78.81 -14.70 1.89
N SER A 14 77.49 -14.87 1.71
CA SER A 14 76.88 -16.10 1.21
C SER A 14 75.70 -15.81 0.26
N GLU A 15 75.63 -16.54 -0.85
CA GLU A 15 74.52 -16.44 -1.80
C GLU A 15 73.25 -17.06 -1.21
N ALA A 16 72.10 -16.41 -1.39
CA ALA A 16 70.79 -16.96 -1.09
C ALA A 16 69.90 -16.85 -2.32
N SER A 17 69.27 -17.98 -2.69
CA SER A 17 68.42 -18.16 -3.87
C SER A 17 67.33 -17.09 -4.01
N PRO A 18 66.84 -16.80 -5.24
CA PRO A 18 65.71 -15.91 -5.43
C PRO A 18 64.46 -16.52 -4.78
N GLN A 19 64.16 -16.08 -3.55
CA GLN A 19 62.86 -16.34 -2.97
C GLN A 19 61.84 -15.58 -3.83
N VAL A 20 61.04 -16.35 -4.55
CA VAL A 20 59.85 -15.85 -5.21
C VAL A 20 59.06 -15.07 -4.16
N GLU A 21 58.98 -13.75 -4.32
CA GLU A 21 58.04 -12.94 -3.57
C GLU A 21 56.66 -13.56 -3.77
N LYS A 22 56.19 -14.28 -2.75
CA LYS A 22 54.77 -14.51 -2.57
C LYS A 22 54.19 -13.12 -2.37
N LYS A 23 53.73 -12.50 -3.47
CA LYS A 23 52.76 -11.40 -3.41
C LYS A 23 51.74 -11.81 -2.37
N GLU A 24 51.77 -11.16 -1.22
CA GLU A 24 50.78 -11.40 -0.19
C GLU A 24 49.43 -11.21 -0.87
N LYS A 25 48.61 -12.25 -0.80
CA LYS A 25 47.24 -12.11 -1.27
C LYS A 25 46.62 -11.06 -0.38
N ARG A 26 46.40 -9.87 -0.93
CA ARG A 26 45.60 -8.81 -0.30
C ARG A 26 44.44 -9.48 0.45
N PRO A 27 44.24 -9.18 1.74
CA PRO A 27 43.12 -9.73 2.50
C PRO A 27 41.85 -9.62 1.65
N LEU A 28 41.11 -10.72 1.54
CA LEU A 28 39.85 -10.71 0.79
C LEU A 28 38.94 -9.69 1.46
N HIS A 29 38.56 -8.68 0.69
CA HIS A 29 37.99 -7.44 1.18
C HIS A 29 36.73 -7.68 2.02
N PHE A 30 36.80 -7.23 3.27
CA PHE A 30 35.76 -7.27 4.31
C PHE A 30 35.38 -8.69 4.78
N GLU A 31 35.68 -8.97 6.05
CA GLU A 31 35.01 -10.05 6.76
C GLU A 31 33.54 -9.69 6.88
N ASP A 32 32.70 -10.59 6.37
CA ASP A 32 31.26 -10.47 6.34
C ASP A 32 30.67 -10.52 7.75
N GLU A 33 30.44 -9.34 8.35
CA GLU A 33 29.75 -9.16 9.65
C GLU A 33 28.43 -9.93 9.76
N ALA A 34 27.78 -10.22 8.62
CA ALA A 34 26.55 -11.01 8.52
C ALA A 34 26.71 -12.40 7.87
N ASN A 35 27.95 -12.89 7.65
CA ASN A 35 28.28 -14.19 7.00
C ASN A 35 27.63 -14.46 5.61
N LEU A 36 27.09 -13.42 4.94
CA LEU A 36 26.19 -13.53 3.78
C LEU A 36 26.80 -14.30 2.58
N PHE A 37 28.11 -14.20 2.34
CA PHE A 37 28.75 -14.79 1.16
C PHE A 37 29.36 -16.18 1.41
N LYS A 38 29.53 -16.58 2.67
CA LYS A 38 29.99 -17.93 3.05
C LYS A 38 29.00 -19.04 2.69
N THR A 39 27.73 -18.71 2.50
CA THR A 39 26.65 -19.63 2.10
C THR A 39 26.61 -19.92 0.59
N VAL A 40 27.38 -19.23 -0.25
CA VAL A 40 27.34 -19.38 -1.72
C VAL A 40 28.32 -20.45 -2.22
N CYS A 41 27.86 -21.28 -3.15
CA CYS A 41 28.67 -22.35 -3.70
C CYS A 41 29.82 -21.82 -4.58
N ARG A 42 31.05 -21.86 -4.04
CA ARG A 42 32.27 -21.41 -4.74
C ARG A 42 32.50 -22.12 -6.07
N THR A 43 32.17 -23.42 -6.16
CA THR A 43 32.27 -24.19 -7.41
C THR A 43 31.31 -23.64 -8.44
N PHE A 44 30.03 -23.50 -8.10
CA PHE A 44 29.01 -22.93 -8.98
C PHE A 44 29.33 -21.50 -9.42
N MET A 45 29.83 -20.64 -8.53
CA MET A 45 30.21 -19.28 -8.91
C MET A 45 31.44 -19.21 -9.82
N ARG A 46 32.25 -20.26 -9.90
CA ARG A 46 33.40 -20.36 -10.81
C ARG A 46 33.09 -21.03 -12.15
N THR A 47 32.29 -22.10 -12.15
CA THR A 47 32.04 -22.95 -13.33
C THR A 47 30.60 -22.93 -13.84
N LYS A 48 29.66 -22.31 -13.10
CA LYS A 48 28.20 -22.33 -13.29
C LYS A 48 27.59 -23.74 -13.41
N LYS A 49 28.34 -24.77 -13.02
CA LYS A 49 27.95 -26.19 -12.95
C LYS A 49 28.49 -26.78 -11.66
N CYS A 50 27.60 -27.09 -10.71
CA CYS A 50 27.93 -27.87 -9.52
C CYS A 50 27.53 -29.33 -9.77
N VAL A 51 28.41 -30.28 -9.42
CA VAL A 51 28.19 -31.73 -9.65
C VAL A 51 27.65 -32.43 -8.40
N ARG A 52 27.37 -31.68 -7.32
CA ARG A 52 26.74 -32.20 -6.11
C ARG A 52 25.24 -32.11 -6.26
N THR A 53 24.54 -33.25 -6.13
CA THR A 53 23.07 -33.33 -6.12
C THR A 53 22.49 -32.46 -5.00
N ASP A 54 22.98 -32.67 -3.77
CA ASP A 54 22.50 -31.99 -2.56
C ASP A 54 23.53 -30.95 -2.08
N CYS A 55 23.73 -29.90 -2.88
CA CYS A 55 24.68 -28.86 -2.52
C CYS A 55 24.10 -27.94 -1.42
N LYS A 56 24.63 -28.05 -0.19
CA LYS A 56 24.30 -27.20 0.96
C LYS A 56 24.63 -25.70 0.82
N PHE A 57 24.93 -25.23 -0.39
CA PHE A 57 25.39 -23.86 -0.67
C PHE A 57 24.64 -23.28 -1.86
N VAL A 58 24.25 -22.00 -1.77
CA VAL A 58 23.36 -21.32 -2.71
C VAL A 58 23.93 -21.28 -4.14
N HIS A 59 23.06 -21.57 -5.13
CA HIS A 59 23.36 -21.61 -6.56
C HIS A 59 22.74 -20.43 -7.33
N ASP A 60 22.96 -19.19 -6.88
CA ASP A 60 22.40 -18.01 -7.56
C ASP A 60 23.09 -17.74 -8.92
N LYS A 61 22.30 -17.82 -10.01
CA LYS A 61 22.75 -17.53 -11.38
C LYS A 61 22.94 -16.02 -11.61
N GLN A 62 22.11 -15.19 -10.99
CA GLN A 62 22.04 -13.73 -11.13
C GLN A 62 23.06 -12.98 -10.25
N LEU A 63 23.62 -13.63 -9.22
CA LEU A 63 24.68 -13.05 -8.38
C LEU A 63 25.87 -12.53 -9.20
N CYS A 64 26.30 -11.31 -8.90
CA CYS A 64 27.41 -10.63 -9.53
C CYS A 64 28.74 -11.27 -9.12
N GLN A 65 29.35 -12.00 -10.06
CA GLN A 65 30.62 -12.70 -9.83
C GLN A 65 31.79 -11.77 -9.45
N PHE A 66 31.78 -10.52 -9.91
CA PHE A 66 32.80 -9.53 -9.53
C PHE A 66 32.60 -9.08 -8.09
N PHE A 67 31.40 -8.59 -7.74
CA PHE A 67 31.06 -8.18 -6.38
C PHE A 67 31.32 -9.30 -5.36
N TRP A 68 30.82 -10.51 -5.63
CA TRP A 68 31.04 -11.70 -4.80
C TRP A 68 32.52 -12.06 -4.58
N LYS A 69 33.40 -11.77 -5.56
CA LYS A 69 34.82 -12.13 -5.50
C LYS A 69 35.69 -11.04 -4.85
N THR A 70 35.29 -9.77 -4.95
CA THR A 70 36.15 -8.62 -4.58
C THR A 70 35.51 -7.60 -3.64
N GLY A 71 34.25 -7.79 -3.22
CA GLY A 71 33.48 -6.83 -2.42
C GLY A 71 33.10 -5.55 -3.17
N GLN A 72 33.47 -5.42 -4.44
CA GLN A 72 33.35 -4.21 -5.25
C GLN A 72 32.92 -4.56 -6.67
N CYS A 73 32.04 -3.77 -7.26
CA CYS A 73 31.60 -3.92 -8.65
C CYS A 73 31.82 -2.61 -9.40
N LYS A 74 32.41 -2.70 -10.60
CA LYS A 74 32.66 -1.56 -11.48
C LYS A 74 31.40 -0.81 -11.97
N PHE A 75 30.22 -1.36 -11.71
CA PHE A 75 28.92 -0.79 -12.09
C PHE A 75 28.14 -0.23 -10.89
N GLY A 76 28.67 -0.32 -9.66
CA GLY A 76 27.98 0.15 -8.45
C GLY A 76 26.54 -0.37 -8.36
N ASP A 77 25.62 0.52 -7.99
CA ASP A 77 24.20 0.21 -7.83
C ASP A 77 23.45 0.06 -9.17
N GLU A 78 24.06 0.45 -10.29
CA GLU A 78 23.53 0.20 -11.65
C GLU A 78 23.83 -1.23 -12.17
N CYS A 79 24.41 -2.11 -11.34
CA CYS A 79 24.73 -3.45 -11.79
C CYS A 79 23.47 -4.30 -12.00
N ARG A 80 23.28 -4.79 -13.23
CA ARG A 80 22.20 -5.71 -13.63
C ARG A 80 22.29 -7.13 -13.03
N LYS A 81 23.01 -7.30 -11.91
CA LYS A 81 23.30 -8.58 -11.25
C LYS A 81 23.32 -8.37 -9.74
N ASN A 82 22.75 -9.30 -8.99
CA ASN A 82 22.57 -9.18 -7.55
C ASN A 82 23.92 -8.97 -6.85
N HIS A 83 24.02 -7.95 -6.00
CA HIS A 83 25.19 -7.73 -5.14
C HIS A 83 25.05 -8.41 -3.77
N PHE A 84 23.85 -8.87 -3.42
CA PHE A 84 23.59 -9.56 -2.17
C PHE A 84 23.07 -10.96 -2.42
N VAL A 85 23.37 -11.87 -1.49
CA VAL A 85 22.86 -13.24 -1.53
C VAL A 85 21.44 -13.22 -0.99
N THR A 86 20.47 -13.13 -1.90
CA THR A 86 19.10 -13.51 -1.56
C THR A 86 19.12 -14.99 -1.19
N GLN A 87 18.89 -15.31 0.09
CA GLN A 87 18.58 -16.68 0.48
C GLN A 87 17.25 -17.04 -0.17
N TYR A 88 17.34 -17.76 -1.28
CA TYR A 88 16.20 -18.27 -2.01
C TYR A 88 15.64 -19.46 -1.22
N HIS A 89 14.56 -19.20 -0.48
CA HIS A 89 13.62 -20.26 -0.17
C HIS A 89 12.92 -20.64 -1.48
N PRO A 90 12.94 -21.91 -1.90
CA PRO A 90 12.08 -22.37 -2.98
C PRO A 90 10.63 -22.06 -2.61
N THR A 91 9.89 -21.46 -3.53
CA THR A 91 8.43 -21.44 -3.42
C THR A 91 7.88 -22.77 -3.94
N ALA A 92 6.66 -23.13 -3.55
CA ALA A 92 6.04 -24.38 -4.02
C ALA A 92 5.95 -24.48 -5.56
N GLU A 93 5.92 -23.33 -6.25
CA GLU A 93 5.94 -23.24 -7.72
C GLU A 93 7.33 -23.62 -8.30
N ASP A 94 8.42 -23.29 -7.60
CA ASP A 94 9.79 -23.69 -7.96
C ASP A 94 10.05 -25.17 -7.66
N GLU A 95 9.44 -25.71 -6.60
CA GLU A 95 9.46 -27.14 -6.29
C GLU A 95 8.68 -27.95 -7.33
N GLU A 96 7.59 -27.40 -7.88
CA GLU A 96 6.83 -28.01 -8.98
C GLU A 96 7.64 -28.02 -10.30
N GLU A 97 8.35 -26.93 -10.65
CA GLU A 97 9.22 -26.91 -11.83
C GLU A 97 10.46 -27.83 -11.68
N ALA A 98 11.05 -27.89 -10.47
CA ALA A 98 12.16 -28.80 -10.17
C ALA A 98 11.73 -30.28 -10.12
N ALA A 99 10.56 -30.58 -9.58
CA ALA A 99 9.97 -31.93 -9.59
C ALA A 99 9.60 -32.36 -11.01
N ALA A 100 9.02 -31.48 -11.83
CA ALA A 100 8.75 -31.75 -13.24
C ALA A 100 10.04 -32.07 -14.02
N ALA A 101 11.13 -31.32 -13.79
CA ALA A 101 12.43 -31.60 -14.38
C ALA A 101 13.03 -32.94 -13.90
N ALA A 102 12.83 -33.33 -12.64
CA ALA A 102 13.29 -34.61 -12.11
C ALA A 102 12.48 -35.80 -12.66
N VAL A 103 11.16 -35.67 -12.81
CA VAL A 103 10.27 -36.72 -13.35
C VAL A 103 10.55 -36.96 -14.85
N ILE A 104 10.82 -35.91 -15.62
CA ILE A 104 11.21 -36.03 -17.04
C ILE A 104 12.55 -36.78 -17.21
N ALA A 105 13.46 -36.71 -16.23
CA ALA A 105 14.73 -37.44 -16.28
C ALA A 105 14.60 -38.95 -15.99
N VAL A 106 13.50 -39.40 -15.39
CA VAL A 106 13.26 -40.82 -15.06
C VAL A 106 12.51 -41.57 -16.17
N VAL A 107 11.81 -40.85 -17.06
CA VAL A 107 10.98 -41.44 -18.14
C VAL A 107 11.53 -41.07 -19.52
N SER A 108 12.70 -41.61 -19.86
CA SER A 108 13.20 -41.68 -21.24
C SER A 108 14.19 -42.83 -21.43
N GLY A 109 13.64 -44.01 -21.74
CA GLY A 109 14.39 -45.21 -22.13
C GLY A 109 13.73 -45.92 -23.32
N GLY A 110 13.90 -45.37 -24.53
CA GLY A 110 13.42 -45.96 -25.80
C GLY A 110 11.90 -45.82 -26.04
N THR A 111 11.39 -45.78 -27.28
CA THR A 111 12.02 -45.79 -28.62
C THR A 111 11.18 -44.96 -29.62
N GLU A 112 11.72 -44.81 -30.83
CA GLU A 112 11.15 -44.26 -32.07
C GLU A 112 9.71 -44.78 -32.37
N GLU A 113 8.87 -44.17 -33.23
CA GLU A 113 9.17 -43.58 -34.54
C GLU A 113 8.05 -42.62 -35.05
N GLU A 114 8.30 -41.99 -36.21
CA GLU A 114 7.41 -41.18 -37.08
C GLU A 114 5.86 -41.35 -36.98
N LYS A 115 5.00 -40.33 -37.26
CA LYS A 115 4.93 -39.63 -38.56
C LYS A 115 4.02 -38.36 -38.56
N LYS A 116 4.52 -37.31 -39.22
CA LYS A 116 3.84 -36.35 -40.14
C LYS A 116 2.56 -35.58 -39.71
N LYS A 117 2.72 -34.22 -39.72
CA LYS A 117 1.95 -33.20 -40.49
C LYS A 117 0.44 -33.01 -40.12
N THR A 118 -0.21 -31.83 -40.12
CA THR A 118 0.05 -30.39 -40.37
C THR A 118 -1.20 -29.59 -39.86
N ILE A 119 -1.34 -28.25 -39.82
CA ILE A 119 -0.61 -27.12 -40.42
C ILE A 119 -0.66 -25.82 -39.57
N LYS A 120 0.15 -24.82 -39.98
CA LYS A 120 0.18 -23.38 -39.64
C LYS A 120 -0.98 -22.74 -38.83
N LYS A 121 -0.59 -22.09 -37.71
CA LYS A 121 -1.12 -20.76 -37.32
C LYS A 121 -0.88 -19.72 -38.44
N LYS A 122 -1.84 -18.81 -38.67
CA LYS A 122 -1.66 -17.35 -38.45
C LYS A 122 -2.86 -16.49 -38.91
N LYS A 123 -3.34 -15.64 -37.99
CA LYS A 123 -3.73 -14.21 -38.16
C LYS A 123 -4.90 -13.87 -39.13
N ASP A 124 -5.66 -12.79 -38.97
CA ASP A 124 -5.58 -11.65 -38.03
C ASP A 124 -6.96 -10.94 -37.88
N LYS A 125 -7.06 -9.99 -36.93
CA LYS A 125 -7.95 -8.79 -36.90
C LYS A 125 -9.49 -8.90 -36.71
N LYS A 126 -9.95 -8.06 -35.75
CA LYS A 126 -11.12 -7.11 -35.77
C LYS A 126 -12.40 -7.56 -36.50
N SER A 127 -13.60 -7.51 -35.89
CA SER A 127 -14.20 -6.26 -35.39
C SER A 127 -15.55 -6.42 -34.67
N ARG A 128 -15.87 -5.43 -33.83
CA ARG A 128 -17.19 -4.82 -33.49
C ARG A 128 -18.52 -5.61 -33.69
N LYS A 129 -19.29 -5.55 -32.60
CA LYS A 129 -20.75 -5.29 -32.48
C LYS A 129 -21.76 -6.43 -32.76
N ASN A 130 -22.48 -6.70 -31.67
CA ASN A 130 -23.95 -6.68 -31.54
C ASN A 130 -24.78 -7.94 -31.85
N LYS A 131 -25.53 -8.26 -30.78
CA LYS A 131 -26.98 -8.48 -30.70
C LYS A 131 -27.49 -9.91 -30.60
N ALA A 132 -28.56 -9.98 -29.80
CA ALA A 132 -29.55 -11.04 -29.66
C ALA A 132 -29.05 -12.38 -29.11
N ASN A 133 -29.46 -12.65 -27.86
CA ASN A 133 -30.20 -13.88 -27.63
C ASN A 133 -31.47 -13.53 -26.85
N ASN A 134 -32.61 -13.98 -27.37
CA ASN A 134 -33.88 -14.03 -26.66
C ASN A 134 -34.27 -15.50 -26.55
N GLY A 135 -34.80 -15.89 -25.39
CA GLY A 135 -35.52 -17.15 -25.23
C GLY A 135 -34.67 -18.37 -24.88
N GLN A 136 -34.79 -18.79 -23.62
CA GLN A 136 -35.30 -20.15 -23.40
C GLN A 136 -36.63 -20.05 -22.66
N LYS A 137 -37.65 -20.61 -23.30
CA LYS A 137 -38.99 -20.86 -22.76
C LYS A 137 -39.09 -22.37 -22.63
N LEU A 138 -39.24 -22.91 -21.42
CA LEU A 138 -39.70 -24.28 -21.27
C LEU A 138 -41.22 -24.35 -21.43
N ARG A 139 -41.69 -25.51 -21.90
CA ARG A 139 -43.07 -25.79 -22.29
C ARG A 139 -43.68 -26.89 -21.41
N THR A 140 -44.99 -26.88 -21.34
CA THR A 140 -45.90 -28.06 -21.32
C THR A 140 -47.28 -27.48 -21.74
N ASP A 141 -47.76 -27.73 -22.96
CA ASP A 141 -48.68 -28.82 -23.39
C ASP A 141 -50.10 -28.70 -22.76
N LYS A 142 -51.17 -28.39 -23.53
CA LYS A 142 -51.99 -29.20 -24.48
C LYS A 142 -52.85 -30.25 -23.76
N SER A 143 -54.11 -30.55 -24.13
CA SER A 143 -55.21 -29.97 -24.96
C SER A 143 -56.54 -30.56 -24.39
N GLU A 144 -57.80 -30.17 -24.66
CA GLU A 144 -58.67 -30.15 -25.86
C GLU A 144 -60.05 -29.52 -25.40
N GLU A 145 -60.79 -28.71 -26.18
CA GLU A 145 -62.09 -29.02 -26.90
C GLU A 145 -63.32 -29.27 -25.96
N GLU A 146 -64.59 -28.83 -26.17
CA GLU A 146 -65.38 -28.29 -27.31
C GLU A 146 -66.36 -27.11 -26.90
N GLU A 147 -67.30 -26.77 -27.80
CA GLU A 147 -68.37 -25.72 -27.76
C GLU A 147 -69.55 -26.11 -26.81
N ASP A 148 -70.66 -25.38 -26.56
CA ASP A 148 -71.50 -24.46 -27.36
C ASP A 148 -72.51 -23.64 -26.47
N SER A 149 -73.24 -22.70 -27.07
CA SER A 149 -74.63 -22.25 -26.81
C SER A 149 -74.94 -20.81 -26.32
N ASN A 150 -75.84 -20.19 -27.11
CA ASN A 150 -76.49 -18.86 -27.07
C ASN A 150 -77.04 -18.37 -25.69
N SER A 151 -77.13 -17.05 -25.44
CA SER A 151 -78.30 -16.25 -25.91
C SER A 151 -78.23 -14.72 -25.70
N ASP A 152 -79.22 -14.05 -26.29
CA ASP A 152 -79.35 -12.66 -26.75
C ASP A 152 -78.97 -11.43 -25.89
N ASN A 153 -78.41 -10.47 -26.62
CA ASN A 153 -78.73 -9.04 -26.68
C ASN A 153 -79.71 -8.43 -25.66
N GLN A 154 -79.25 -7.36 -24.98
CA GLN A 154 -79.72 -5.99 -25.25
C GLN A 154 -78.78 -4.95 -24.59
N ARG A 155 -78.92 -3.66 -24.96
CA ARG A 155 -78.19 -2.48 -24.44
C ARG A 155 -76.77 -2.22 -24.97
N LYS A 156 -76.61 -2.22 -26.30
CA LYS A 156 -75.67 -1.31 -26.97
C LYS A 156 -76.43 -0.10 -27.51
N GLU A 157 -76.58 0.96 -26.71
CA GLU A 157 -76.72 2.37 -27.16
C GLU A 157 -76.84 3.33 -25.96
N ASN A 158 -75.74 3.46 -25.21
CA ASN A 158 -75.45 4.69 -24.45
C ASN A 158 -73.94 4.81 -24.29
N ASP A 159 -73.32 5.04 -25.44
CA ASP A 159 -71.89 4.92 -25.65
C ASP A 159 -71.18 6.28 -25.49
N LYS A 160 -69.85 6.23 -25.37
CA LYS A 160 -68.90 7.31 -25.71
C LYS A 160 -68.83 8.66 -24.94
N LYS A 161 -69.79 9.11 -24.10
CA LYS A 161 -69.63 10.40 -23.37
C LYS A 161 -69.08 10.36 -21.93
N ALA A 162 -69.34 9.32 -21.12
CA ALA A 162 -68.87 9.28 -19.73
C ALA A 162 -67.41 8.76 -19.56
N LYS A 163 -66.96 7.83 -20.40
CA LYS A 163 -65.64 7.16 -20.25
C LYS A 163 -64.44 7.92 -20.84
N LYS A 164 -64.59 9.18 -21.30
CA LYS A 164 -63.48 9.97 -21.88
C LYS A 164 -62.74 10.87 -20.88
N LYS A 165 -63.22 11.03 -19.63
CA LYS A 165 -62.59 11.90 -18.61
C LYS A 165 -61.61 11.20 -17.65
N THR A 166 -61.56 9.87 -17.59
CA THR A 166 -60.76 9.11 -16.59
C THR A 166 -59.62 8.26 -17.17
N LYS A 167 -59.25 8.43 -18.45
CA LYS A 167 -58.11 7.74 -19.08
C LYS A 167 -56.92 8.64 -19.48
N SER A 168 -56.88 9.89 -19.01
CA SER A 168 -55.81 10.85 -19.35
C SER A 168 -54.66 10.93 -18.33
N ASN A 169 -54.88 10.62 -17.05
CA ASN A 169 -53.94 10.94 -15.96
C ASN A 169 -53.12 9.75 -15.44
N ARG A 170 -52.61 8.90 -16.34
CA ARG A 170 -51.56 7.92 -16.01
C ARG A 170 -50.48 7.79 -17.10
N ARG A 171 -50.11 8.93 -17.71
CA ARG A 171 -48.72 9.08 -18.19
C ARG A 171 -47.84 9.17 -16.95
N GLN A 172 -47.19 8.06 -16.60
CA GLN A 172 -46.15 8.04 -15.58
C GLN A 172 -45.14 9.12 -15.97
N ALA A 173 -44.96 10.14 -15.13
CA ALA A 173 -43.99 11.19 -15.41
C ALA A 173 -42.61 10.54 -15.58
N THR A 174 -42.01 10.70 -16.75
CA THR A 174 -40.69 10.18 -17.04
C THR A 174 -39.72 10.82 -16.06
N LYS A 175 -39.24 10.03 -15.08
CA LYS A 175 -38.24 10.49 -14.11
C LYS A 175 -37.05 11.02 -14.89
N LYS A 176 -36.79 12.32 -14.77
CA LYS A 176 -35.57 12.93 -15.31
C LYS A 176 -34.41 12.43 -14.44
N ASN A 177 -33.31 12.07 -15.08
CA ASN A 177 -32.07 11.65 -14.44
C ASN A 177 -31.18 12.83 -14.01
N THR A 178 -31.55 14.05 -14.43
CA THR A 178 -30.85 15.29 -14.12
C THR A 178 -31.84 16.24 -13.46
N GLU A 179 -31.54 16.63 -12.22
CA GLU A 179 -32.42 17.47 -11.39
C GLU A 179 -32.09 18.97 -11.48
N SER A 180 -30.82 19.31 -11.69
CA SER A 180 -30.36 20.69 -11.95
C SER A 180 -29.41 20.75 -13.13
N PHE A 181 -29.46 21.88 -13.85
CA PHE A 181 -28.52 22.28 -14.90
C PHE A 181 -27.68 23.51 -14.48
N GLU A 182 -27.90 24.03 -13.27
CA GLU A 182 -27.10 25.11 -12.70
C GLU A 182 -25.74 24.55 -12.27
N PRO A 183 -24.62 25.18 -12.67
CA PRO A 183 -23.29 24.70 -12.30
C PRO A 183 -23.05 24.85 -10.79
N MET A 184 -22.53 23.81 -10.16
CA MET A 184 -22.11 23.85 -8.76
C MET A 184 -20.87 24.73 -8.61
N THR A 185 -21.04 25.94 -8.08
CA THR A 185 -19.96 26.89 -7.81
C THR A 185 -19.53 26.95 -6.34
N LYS A 186 -20.35 26.40 -5.43
CA LYS A 186 -20.00 26.33 -4.00
C LYS A 186 -18.78 25.40 -3.79
N PRO A 187 -17.92 25.66 -2.80
CA PRO A 187 -16.85 24.74 -2.44
C PRO A 187 -17.35 23.33 -2.11
N VAL A 188 -16.55 22.32 -2.41
CA VAL A 188 -16.80 20.92 -1.99
C VAL A 188 -16.44 20.73 -0.52
N ASP A 189 -17.16 19.85 0.17
CA ASP A 189 -16.96 19.59 1.61
C ASP A 189 -15.79 18.64 1.90
N LEU A 190 -15.39 17.85 0.90
CA LEU A 190 -14.20 17.01 0.87
C LEU A 190 -13.70 16.92 -0.57
N ARG A 191 -12.38 17.07 -0.80
CA ARG A 191 -11.75 16.84 -2.10
C ARG A 191 -10.76 15.69 -2.00
N VAL A 192 -11.10 14.53 -2.56
CA VAL A 192 -10.14 13.43 -2.70
C VAL A 192 -9.27 13.69 -3.93
N THR A 193 -7.96 13.71 -3.75
CA THR A 193 -6.96 13.85 -4.80
C THR A 193 -5.86 12.79 -4.64
N TYR A 194 -4.92 12.72 -5.58
CA TYR A 194 -3.80 11.78 -5.53
C TYR A 194 -2.55 12.38 -6.17
N ASP A 195 -1.40 11.82 -5.81
CA ASP A 195 -0.12 12.03 -6.51
C ASP A 195 0.56 10.67 -6.67
N LEU A 196 1.11 10.39 -7.85
CA LEU A 196 1.74 9.10 -8.16
C LEU A 196 3.27 9.12 -7.97
N GLY A 197 3.81 10.25 -7.52
CA GLY A 197 5.22 10.56 -7.56
C GLY A 197 5.61 11.26 -8.87
N SER A 198 6.41 12.31 -8.75
CA SER A 198 7.13 12.90 -9.88
C SER A 198 8.49 12.23 -10.07
N LYS A 199 9.21 12.55 -11.16
CA LYS A 199 10.58 12.07 -11.39
C LYS A 199 11.56 12.48 -10.29
N ASP A 200 11.25 13.56 -9.55
CA ASP A 200 12.12 14.18 -8.57
C ASP A 200 11.77 13.77 -7.12
N ASP A 201 10.95 12.73 -6.93
CA ASP A 201 10.45 12.22 -5.65
C ASP A 201 9.84 13.30 -4.74
N LYS A 202 9.16 14.27 -5.36
CA LYS A 202 8.42 15.35 -4.68
C LYS A 202 6.95 15.34 -5.05
N PHE A 203 6.14 15.69 -4.06
CA PHE A 203 4.73 15.97 -4.21
C PHE A 203 4.52 17.20 -5.10
N SER A 204 3.62 17.08 -6.07
CA SER A 204 3.44 18.03 -7.17
C SER A 204 2.01 18.57 -7.29
N THR A 205 1.06 17.88 -6.66
CA THR A 205 -0.37 18.25 -6.67
C THR A 205 -0.65 19.46 -5.79
N SER A 206 -1.42 20.44 -6.28
CA SER A 206 -1.78 21.64 -5.51
C SER A 206 -2.77 21.32 -4.39
N LEU A 207 -2.37 21.57 -3.13
CA LEU A 207 -3.20 21.32 -1.96
C LEU A 207 -4.25 22.40 -1.74
N THR A 208 -5.42 21.97 -1.28
CA THR A 208 -6.37 22.84 -0.56
C THR A 208 -6.57 22.37 0.88
N THR A 209 -7.18 23.23 1.69
CA THR A 209 -7.48 22.92 3.10
C THR A 209 -8.50 21.81 3.32
N ARG A 210 -9.28 21.45 2.29
CA ARG A 210 -10.30 20.39 2.33
C ARG A 210 -9.87 19.09 1.62
N ASP A 211 -8.57 18.92 1.42
CA ASP A 211 -8.04 17.76 0.72
C ASP A 211 -7.95 16.52 1.62
N VAL A 212 -8.19 15.37 0.98
CA VAL A 212 -7.57 14.08 1.34
C VAL A 212 -6.74 13.65 0.12
N VAL A 213 -5.52 13.22 0.36
CA VAL A 213 -4.53 12.87 -0.66
C VAL A 213 -4.20 11.38 -0.56
N LEU A 214 -4.14 10.69 -1.69
CA LEU A 214 -3.55 9.35 -1.81
C LEU A 214 -2.19 9.41 -2.52
N VAL A 215 -1.19 8.72 -1.98
CA VAL A 215 0.12 8.54 -2.64
C VAL A 215 0.48 7.05 -2.61
N PRO A 216 -0.03 6.26 -3.58
CA PRO A 216 0.07 4.80 -3.54
C PRO A 216 1.47 4.28 -3.88
N ASN A 217 2.32 5.08 -4.53
CA ASN A 217 3.56 4.61 -5.14
C ASN A 217 4.84 4.89 -4.32
N LEU A 218 4.78 5.71 -3.27
CA LEU A 218 5.96 6.29 -2.60
C LEU A 218 6.92 5.26 -1.96
N PHE A 219 6.46 4.04 -1.72
CA PHE A 219 7.24 2.94 -1.16
C PHE A 219 7.26 1.67 -2.04
N THR A 220 6.93 1.80 -3.34
CA THR A 220 6.90 0.66 -4.29
C THR A 220 8.27 0.14 -4.73
N ASP A 221 9.35 0.82 -4.34
CA ASP A 221 10.73 0.33 -4.41
C ASP A 221 11.03 -0.78 -3.39
N PHE A 222 10.21 -0.92 -2.34
CA PHE A 222 10.28 -2.02 -1.38
C PHE A 222 9.38 -3.18 -1.80
N LYS A 223 9.76 -4.40 -1.41
CA LYS A 223 8.88 -5.57 -1.61
C LYS A 223 7.71 -5.51 -0.63
N LYS A 224 6.56 -6.05 -1.04
CA LYS A 224 5.37 -6.14 -0.20
C LYS A 224 5.70 -6.81 1.14
N GLY A 225 5.39 -6.13 2.24
CA GLY A 225 5.62 -6.59 3.62
C GLY A 225 7.07 -6.43 4.13
N GLU A 226 8.01 -5.97 3.31
CA GLU A 226 9.42 -5.82 3.69
C GLU A 226 9.60 -4.78 4.82
N LEU A 227 8.96 -3.61 4.67
CA LEU A 227 9.02 -2.56 5.67
C LEU A 227 8.25 -2.94 6.95
N TYR A 228 7.16 -3.70 6.83
CA TYR A 228 6.47 -4.27 8.00
C TYR A 228 7.41 -5.17 8.81
N ALA A 229 8.06 -6.14 8.14
CA ALA A 229 8.96 -7.08 8.79
C ALA A 229 10.18 -6.38 9.43
N LYS A 230 10.78 -5.40 8.73
CA LYS A 230 11.89 -4.58 9.26
C LYS A 230 11.49 -3.79 10.51
N LEU A 231 10.36 -3.07 10.47
CA LEU A 231 9.88 -2.27 11.60
C LEU A 231 9.57 -3.15 12.82
N MET A 232 8.90 -4.28 12.64
CA MET A 232 8.62 -5.21 13.76
C MET A 232 9.91 -5.81 14.33
N HIS A 233 10.84 -6.25 13.47
CA HIS A 233 12.13 -6.78 13.90
C HIS A 233 12.96 -5.74 14.67
N GLU A 234 12.98 -4.48 14.22
CA GLU A 234 13.67 -3.39 14.91
C GLU A 234 13.04 -3.07 16.28
N LEU A 235 11.71 -3.08 16.38
CA LEU A 235 11.01 -2.94 17.67
C LEU A 235 11.33 -4.10 18.63
N ASP A 236 11.34 -5.34 18.14
CA ASP A 236 11.67 -6.52 18.95
C ASP A 236 13.12 -6.53 19.45
N ASN A 237 14.03 -5.88 18.71
CA ASN A 237 15.45 -5.79 19.04
C ASN A 237 15.88 -4.40 19.57
N CYS A 238 14.94 -3.50 19.91
CA CYS A 238 15.27 -2.16 20.39
C CYS A 238 15.84 -2.11 21.82
N GLY A 239 15.83 -3.24 22.53
CA GLY A 239 16.31 -3.38 23.91
C GLY A 239 15.29 -3.01 25.00
N ILE A 240 14.05 -2.72 24.63
CA ILE A 240 12.95 -2.43 25.56
C ILE A 240 11.93 -3.59 25.50
N PRO A 241 11.53 -4.20 26.63
CA PRO A 241 10.52 -5.26 26.64
C PRO A 241 9.19 -4.81 26.03
N ARG A 242 8.56 -5.64 25.17
CA ARG A 242 7.28 -5.30 24.51
C ARG A 242 6.19 -4.79 25.44
N LYS A 243 6.11 -5.30 26.68
CA LYS A 243 5.10 -4.90 27.68
C LYS A 243 5.28 -3.47 28.20
N GLU A 244 6.49 -2.93 28.11
CA GLU A 244 6.81 -1.54 28.49
C GLU A 244 6.73 -0.62 27.26
N LEU A 245 7.15 -1.15 26.11
CA LEU A 245 7.23 -0.46 24.82
C LEU A 245 5.85 -0.23 24.17
N LEU A 246 4.97 -1.23 24.21
CA LEU A 246 3.65 -1.17 23.59
C LEU A 246 2.58 -0.79 24.62
N LYS A 247 1.83 0.27 24.32
CA LYS A 247 0.71 0.76 25.13
C LYS A 247 -0.56 0.67 24.32
N MET A 248 -1.67 0.23 24.91
CA MET A 248 -2.95 0.23 24.21
C MET A 248 -3.49 1.66 24.04
N TRP A 249 -3.89 2.01 22.83
CA TRP A 249 -4.41 3.34 22.52
C TRP A 249 -5.77 3.56 23.19
N HIS A 250 -5.86 4.64 23.97
CA HIS A 250 -6.93 4.93 24.93
C HIS A 250 -7.20 3.83 25.98
N GLY A 251 -6.31 2.85 26.11
CA GLY A 251 -6.36 1.86 27.18
C GLY A 251 -6.25 2.49 28.57
N ASN A 252 -7.06 2.00 29.51
CA ASN A 252 -7.01 2.34 30.94
C ASN A 252 -7.67 1.22 31.75
N ASN A 253 -7.73 1.36 33.09
CA ASN A 253 -8.26 0.32 33.99
C ASN A 253 -9.75 -0.06 33.79
N LYS A 254 -10.46 0.54 32.83
CA LYS A 254 -11.88 0.26 32.49
C LYS A 254 -12.11 -0.16 31.03
N ILE A 255 -11.17 0.14 30.13
CA ILE A 255 -11.24 -0.21 28.71
C ILE A 255 -9.85 -0.64 28.26
N ASP A 256 -9.73 -1.81 27.64
CA ASP A 256 -8.43 -2.34 27.23
C ASP A 256 -7.76 -1.48 26.15
N GLY A 257 -8.54 -0.68 25.40
CA GLY A 257 -8.10 0.09 24.23
C GLY A 257 -8.53 -0.61 22.93
N THR A 258 -8.01 -0.18 21.78
CA THR A 258 -8.42 -0.76 20.48
C THR A 258 -7.30 -1.27 19.58
N HIS A 259 -6.06 -0.83 19.80
CA HIS A 259 -4.85 -1.22 19.08
C HIS A 259 -3.62 -0.74 19.86
N PHE A 260 -2.43 -1.23 19.53
CA PHE A 260 -1.20 -0.81 20.20
C PHE A 260 -0.59 0.45 19.58
N ILE A 261 0.05 1.25 20.43
CA ILE A 261 0.97 2.31 20.04
C ILE A 261 2.33 2.06 20.70
N VAL A 262 3.40 2.42 20.00
CA VAL A 262 4.75 2.40 20.58
C VAL A 262 4.93 3.66 21.42
N ASP A 263 5.53 3.53 22.60
CA ASP A 263 5.68 4.64 23.55
C ASP A 263 6.65 5.72 23.04
N ASP A 264 6.10 6.85 22.60
CA ASP A 264 6.86 8.03 22.16
C ASP A 264 7.76 8.64 23.25
N HIS A 265 7.54 8.30 24.53
CA HIS A 265 8.38 8.75 25.64
C HIS A 265 9.63 7.88 25.88
N SER A 266 9.75 6.75 25.17
CA SER A 266 10.88 5.83 25.29
C SER A 266 11.90 5.98 24.15
N SER A 267 13.10 5.43 24.32
CA SER A 267 14.24 5.64 23.42
C SER A 267 14.25 4.78 22.14
N TRP A 268 13.18 4.01 21.88
CA TRP A 268 13.10 3.00 20.81
C TRP A 268 13.46 3.52 19.40
N LYS A 269 13.12 4.78 19.08
CA LYS A 269 13.37 5.38 17.75
C LYS A 269 14.85 5.34 17.38
N ALA A 270 15.74 5.55 18.35
CA ALA A 270 17.19 5.47 18.16
C ALA A 270 17.73 4.05 17.84
N LYS A 271 16.85 3.04 17.85
CA LYS A 271 17.13 1.65 17.45
C LYS A 271 16.24 1.17 16.30
N CYS A 272 15.44 2.04 15.71
CA CYS A 272 14.50 1.73 14.64
C CYS A 272 14.79 2.57 13.38
N PRO A 273 15.93 2.37 12.70
CA PRO A 273 16.33 3.16 11.53
C PRO A 273 15.35 3.06 10.35
N THR A 274 14.52 2.01 10.26
CA THR A 274 13.46 1.93 9.24
C THR A 274 12.33 2.93 9.53
N PHE A 275 12.08 3.30 10.80
CA PHE A 275 11.13 4.36 11.14
C PHE A 275 11.63 5.74 10.69
N ASP A 276 12.92 6.00 10.90
CA ASP A 276 13.57 7.22 10.40
C ASP A 276 13.51 7.25 8.87
N LEU A 277 13.91 6.19 8.16
CA LEU A 277 13.79 6.07 6.70
C LEU A 277 12.39 6.42 6.18
N VAL A 278 11.35 5.87 6.80
CA VAL A 278 9.95 6.12 6.42
C VAL A 278 9.56 7.58 6.65
N THR A 279 9.83 8.13 7.84
CA THR A 279 9.45 9.50 8.17
C THR A 279 10.25 10.55 7.39
N ASP A 280 11.53 10.29 7.10
CA ASP A 280 12.37 11.14 6.26
C ASP A 280 11.91 11.15 4.80
N ARG A 281 11.40 10.02 4.27
CA ARG A 281 10.82 9.98 2.92
C ARG A 281 9.51 10.78 2.86
N LEU A 282 8.62 10.65 3.84
CA LEU A 282 7.41 11.47 3.94
C LEU A 282 7.75 12.98 4.02
N LYS A 283 8.73 13.33 4.87
CA LYS A 283 9.27 14.69 5.00
C LYS A 283 9.74 15.27 3.67
N LYS A 284 10.61 14.55 2.95
CA LYS A 284 11.16 14.98 1.66
C LYS A 284 10.07 15.10 0.59
N PHE A 285 9.18 14.11 0.50
CA PHE A 285 8.14 14.06 -0.53
C PHE A 285 7.15 15.21 -0.41
N PHE A 286 6.55 15.42 0.77
CA PHE A 286 5.55 16.47 0.99
C PHE A 286 6.15 17.85 1.31
N ASN A 287 7.49 17.98 1.40
CA ASN A 287 8.15 19.13 2.01
C ASN A 287 7.58 19.45 3.41
N LEU A 288 7.37 18.39 4.21
CA LEU A 288 6.64 18.43 5.49
C LEU A 288 7.58 18.75 6.65
N ASP A 289 7.32 19.87 7.34
CA ASP A 289 7.97 20.21 8.60
C ASP A 289 7.30 19.43 9.75
N ILE A 290 7.78 18.20 9.97
CA ILE A 290 7.26 17.26 10.97
C ILE A 290 7.43 17.81 12.39
N LYS A 291 6.33 17.93 13.12
CA LYS A 291 6.28 18.34 14.54
C LYS A 291 6.08 17.18 15.50
N ALA A 292 5.41 16.11 15.06
CA ALA A 292 5.18 14.91 15.86
C ALA A 292 5.03 13.68 14.97
N THR A 293 5.30 12.51 15.54
CA THR A 293 5.11 11.21 14.88
C THR A 293 4.44 10.21 15.82
N ARG A 294 3.77 9.19 15.27
CA ARG A 294 3.22 8.07 16.03
C ARG A 294 3.37 6.77 15.25
N PHE A 295 3.82 5.72 15.94
CA PHE A 295 3.70 4.34 15.46
C PHE A 295 2.46 3.70 16.07
N ASN A 296 1.56 3.21 15.22
CA ASN A 296 0.38 2.44 15.62
C ASN A 296 0.52 1.02 15.04
N TRP A 297 0.28 0.00 15.83
CA TRP A 297 0.29 -1.40 15.42
C TRP A 297 -1.06 -2.04 15.72
N TYR A 298 -1.61 -2.70 14.71
CA TYR A 298 -2.82 -3.51 14.76
C TYR A 298 -2.34 -4.95 14.61
N GLU A 299 -2.56 -5.80 15.62
CA GLU A 299 -2.04 -7.18 15.61
C GLU A 299 -2.72 -8.04 14.55
N ASP A 300 -4.01 -7.78 14.32
CA ASP A 300 -4.87 -8.45 13.36
C ASP A 300 -5.88 -7.46 12.75
N THR A 301 -6.88 -7.97 12.02
CA THR A 301 -7.95 -7.13 11.46
C THR A 301 -9.20 -6.97 12.34
N SER A 302 -9.19 -7.52 13.55
CA SER A 302 -10.20 -7.23 14.59
C SER A 302 -9.97 -5.85 15.20
N GLN A 303 -8.71 -5.43 15.34
CA GLN A 303 -8.33 -4.14 15.92
C GLN A 303 -8.66 -2.96 14.98
N TRP A 304 -9.07 -1.82 15.55
CA TRP A 304 -9.57 -0.65 14.81
C TRP A 304 -9.14 0.67 15.46
N LYS A 305 -9.37 1.80 14.77
CA LYS A 305 -9.26 3.14 15.36
C LYS A 305 -10.59 3.89 15.17
N PRO A 306 -11.32 4.24 16.24
CA PRO A 306 -12.63 4.90 16.13
C PRO A 306 -12.52 6.29 15.49
N PHE A 307 -13.64 6.79 14.97
CA PHE A 307 -13.75 8.12 14.40
C PHE A 307 -13.41 9.21 15.43
N HIS A 308 -12.31 9.93 15.17
CA HIS A 308 -11.78 11.00 16.01
C HIS A 308 -11.25 12.15 15.15
N PHE A 309 -10.98 13.29 15.77
CA PHE A 309 -10.18 14.36 15.18
C PHE A 309 -8.75 14.27 15.72
N ASP A 310 -7.76 14.61 14.89
CA ASP A 310 -6.41 14.84 15.42
C ASP A 310 -6.39 16.09 16.32
N ALA A 311 -5.40 16.15 17.22
CA ALA A 311 -5.28 17.23 18.20
C ALA A 311 -5.30 18.65 17.56
N ALA A 312 -4.77 18.81 16.35
CA ALA A 312 -4.80 20.07 15.60
C ALA A 312 -6.23 20.56 15.27
N GLY A 313 -7.21 19.67 15.11
CA GLY A 313 -8.61 20.03 14.86
C GLY A 313 -9.38 20.46 16.11
N VAL A 314 -8.80 20.30 17.31
CA VAL A 314 -9.47 20.55 18.59
C VAL A 314 -8.70 21.52 19.49
N LYS A 315 -7.37 21.60 19.36
CA LYS A 315 -6.48 22.39 20.24
C LYS A 315 -5.82 23.54 19.44
N PRO A 316 -6.20 24.81 19.66
CA PRO A 316 -5.69 25.94 18.88
C PRO A 316 -4.16 26.07 18.86
N HIS A 317 -3.48 25.78 19.98
CA HIS A 317 -2.01 25.85 20.05
C HIS A 317 -1.31 24.74 19.24
N ILE A 318 -1.99 23.63 18.93
CA ILE A 318 -1.48 22.59 18.01
C ILE A 318 -1.82 22.98 16.56
N ALA A 319 -3.03 23.49 16.32
CA ALA A 319 -3.46 24.01 15.01
C ALA A 319 -2.49 25.09 14.46
N ALA A 320 -1.93 25.91 15.35
CA ALA A 320 -0.94 26.95 15.01
C ALA A 320 0.40 26.41 14.47
N ILE A 321 0.70 25.11 14.62
CA ILE A 321 1.96 24.49 14.20
C ILE A 321 1.79 23.22 13.35
N GLN A 322 0.56 22.74 13.17
CA GLN A 322 0.23 21.55 12.38
C GLN A 322 -0.98 21.83 11.49
N ASN A 323 -0.78 21.78 10.17
CA ASN A 323 -1.85 21.96 9.17
C ASN A 323 -2.08 20.73 8.28
N PHE A 324 -1.27 19.68 8.43
CA PHE A 324 -1.29 18.49 7.59
C PHE A 324 -0.96 17.23 8.40
N THR A 325 -1.78 16.19 8.23
CA THR A 325 -1.54 14.83 8.76
C THR A 325 -1.19 13.91 7.61
N VAL A 326 -0.13 13.11 7.74
CA VAL A 326 0.28 12.07 6.78
C VAL A 326 0.34 10.72 7.49
N GLY A 327 -0.31 9.70 6.92
CA GLY A 327 -0.29 8.32 7.40
C GLY A 327 0.15 7.34 6.32
N ILE A 328 1.13 6.50 6.61
CA ILE A 328 1.60 5.40 5.75
C ILE A 328 1.24 4.06 6.38
N SER A 329 0.76 3.13 5.54
CA SER A 329 0.30 1.80 5.94
C SER A 329 1.27 0.70 5.48
N PHE A 330 1.56 -0.26 6.36
CA PHE A 330 2.30 -1.48 6.01
C PHE A 330 1.58 -2.72 6.56
N GLY A 331 1.71 -3.87 5.89
CA GLY A 331 1.04 -5.12 6.26
C GLY A 331 -0.34 -5.28 5.62
N ALA A 332 -1.35 -5.65 6.43
CA ALA A 332 -2.71 -5.90 5.96
C ALA A 332 -3.33 -4.68 5.26
N ASN A 333 -3.97 -4.90 4.11
CA ASN A 333 -4.84 -3.88 3.50
C ASN A 333 -6.06 -3.66 4.40
N ARG A 334 -6.32 -2.41 4.78
CA ARG A 334 -7.42 -1.97 5.64
C ARG A 334 -7.96 -0.63 5.17
N ASP A 335 -9.23 -0.33 5.45
CA ASP A 335 -9.81 0.96 5.09
C ASP A 335 -9.46 2.03 6.13
N VAL A 336 -8.85 3.14 5.67
CA VAL A 336 -9.01 4.41 6.36
C VAL A 336 -10.35 4.99 5.96
N ALA A 337 -11.07 5.56 6.92
CA ALA A 337 -12.37 6.18 6.69
C ALA A 337 -12.42 7.58 7.27
N PHE A 338 -13.15 8.45 6.58
CA PHE A 338 -13.50 9.81 6.98
C PHE A 338 -15.02 9.89 7.13
N GLU A 339 -15.50 10.40 8.26
CA GLU A 339 -16.92 10.56 8.58
C GLU A 339 -17.20 12.02 8.87
N HIS A 340 -18.14 12.62 8.14
CA HIS A 340 -18.52 14.02 8.32
C HIS A 340 -19.10 14.22 9.73
N ALA A 341 -18.59 15.23 10.44
CA ALA A 341 -18.90 15.49 11.85
C ALA A 341 -20.41 15.61 12.10
N ASP A 342 -21.13 16.35 11.26
CA ASP A 342 -22.58 16.55 11.39
C ASP A 342 -23.41 15.44 10.72
N THR A 343 -23.27 15.24 9.40
CA THR A 343 -24.16 14.36 8.61
C THR A 343 -23.93 12.87 8.81
N LYS A 344 -22.82 12.46 9.43
CA LYS A 344 -22.38 11.06 9.59
C LYS A 344 -22.18 10.31 8.26
N THR A 345 -22.04 11.03 7.15
CA THR A 345 -21.68 10.44 5.87
C THR A 345 -20.24 9.93 5.93
N VAL A 346 -20.01 8.67 5.54
CA VAL A 346 -18.68 8.03 5.56
C VAL A 346 -18.14 7.91 4.14
N VAL A 347 -16.85 8.23 3.96
CA VAL A 347 -16.03 7.94 2.78
C VAL A 347 -14.87 7.07 3.24
N SER A 348 -14.70 5.87 2.66
CA SER A 348 -13.57 4.98 2.96
C SER A 348 -12.65 4.77 1.75
N MET A 349 -11.38 4.51 2.04
CA MET A 349 -10.29 4.47 1.07
C MET A 349 -9.33 3.33 1.46
N PRO A 350 -9.23 2.24 0.67
CA PRO A 350 -8.34 1.12 0.98
C PRO A 350 -6.88 1.55 1.09
N GLN A 351 -6.20 1.10 2.15
CA GLN A 351 -4.80 1.37 2.42
C GLN A 351 -3.98 0.07 2.36
N PRO A 352 -3.54 -0.36 1.17
CA PRO A 352 -2.64 -1.50 1.03
C PRO A 352 -1.24 -1.17 1.55
N ASP A 353 -0.41 -2.20 1.71
CA ASP A 353 1.01 -2.10 2.04
C ASP A 353 1.74 -1.11 1.13
N GLY A 354 2.45 -0.14 1.72
CA GLY A 354 3.17 0.92 1.00
C GLY A 354 2.33 2.14 0.62
N CYS A 355 1.01 2.13 0.87
CA CYS A 355 0.12 3.24 0.53
C CYS A 355 0.13 4.34 1.60
N VAL A 356 0.31 5.59 1.16
CA VAL A 356 0.15 6.79 1.98
C VAL A 356 -1.23 7.40 1.75
N TYR A 357 -1.88 7.82 2.84
CA TYR A 357 -2.94 8.82 2.82
C TYR A 357 -2.50 10.06 3.59
N ALA A 358 -3.02 11.23 3.23
CA ALA A 358 -2.81 12.47 3.98
C ALA A 358 -4.07 13.34 3.94
N PHE A 359 -4.20 14.29 4.87
CA PHE A 359 -5.32 15.22 4.90
C PHE A 359 -4.97 16.57 5.53
N SER A 360 -5.67 17.60 5.07
CA SER A 360 -5.45 19.00 5.41
C SER A 360 -6.23 19.48 6.64
N LYS A 361 -5.87 20.67 7.16
CA LYS A 361 -6.42 21.25 8.39
C LYS A 361 -7.95 21.29 8.45
N ASP A 362 -8.65 21.77 7.42
CA ASP A 362 -10.12 21.91 7.47
C ASP A 362 -10.80 20.55 7.33
N THR A 363 -10.20 19.62 6.58
CA THR A 363 -10.62 18.21 6.58
C THR A 363 -10.65 17.65 8.00
N ASN A 364 -9.61 17.91 8.81
CA ASN A 364 -9.56 17.49 10.21
C ASN A 364 -10.48 18.29 11.17
N VAL A 365 -11.19 19.30 10.69
CA VAL A 365 -12.23 20.03 11.45
C VAL A 365 -13.63 19.54 11.08
N PHE A 366 -13.90 19.31 9.80
CA PHE A 366 -15.22 18.87 9.33
C PHE A 366 -15.41 17.36 9.32
N TRP A 367 -14.31 16.58 9.24
CA TRP A 367 -14.35 15.12 9.14
C TRP A 367 -13.56 14.48 10.28
N ARG A 368 -14.23 13.58 11.01
CA ARG A 368 -13.57 12.62 11.89
C ARG A 368 -12.93 11.54 11.02
N HIS A 369 -11.83 10.95 11.44
CA HIS A 369 -11.19 9.87 10.71
C HIS A 369 -10.87 8.66 11.60
N GLY A 370 -10.68 7.49 10.99
CA GLY A 370 -10.47 6.23 11.69
C GLY A 370 -9.97 5.11 10.78
N ILE A 371 -9.68 3.95 11.37
CA ILE A 371 -9.36 2.70 10.66
C ILE A 371 -10.50 1.73 10.97
N LEU A 372 -11.18 1.23 9.94
CA LEU A 372 -12.35 0.37 10.10
C LEU A 372 -11.95 -1.05 10.51
N GLN A 373 -12.73 -1.70 11.38
CA GLN A 373 -12.62 -3.14 11.66
C GLN A 373 -13.04 -3.95 10.42
N ASP A 374 -12.33 -5.04 10.12
CA ASP A 374 -12.75 -5.95 9.05
C ASP A 374 -13.79 -6.96 9.55
N VAL A 375 -14.73 -7.32 8.67
CA VAL A 375 -15.67 -8.42 8.89
C VAL A 375 -15.74 -9.24 7.59
N PRO A 376 -15.27 -10.50 7.56
CA PRO A 376 -14.67 -11.26 8.66
C PRO A 376 -13.28 -10.75 9.07
N VAL A 377 -12.90 -11.05 10.31
CA VAL A 377 -11.54 -10.84 10.85
C VAL A 377 -10.55 -11.79 10.17
N ARG A 378 -9.32 -11.32 10.00
CA ARG A 378 -8.17 -12.02 9.43
C ARG A 378 -6.98 -11.84 10.36
N GLU A 379 -6.16 -12.88 10.52
CA GLU A 379 -4.93 -12.86 11.33
C GLU A 379 -3.78 -12.17 10.58
N GLU A 380 -4.03 -10.94 10.10
CA GLU A 380 -3.08 -10.14 9.34
C GLU A 380 -2.82 -8.81 10.07
N GLY A 381 -1.59 -8.61 10.55
CA GLY A 381 -1.20 -7.38 11.23
C GLY A 381 -0.99 -6.19 10.28
N ARG A 382 -1.22 -4.99 10.79
CA ARG A 382 -0.99 -3.71 10.08
C ARG A 382 -0.21 -2.74 10.95
N ILE A 383 0.72 -2.01 10.35
CA ILE A 383 1.37 -0.83 10.94
C ILE A 383 0.79 0.43 10.29
N SER A 384 0.60 1.48 11.08
CA SER A 384 0.34 2.83 10.61
C SER A 384 1.36 3.78 11.25
N VAL A 385 2.31 4.27 10.47
CA VAL A 385 3.17 5.39 10.90
C VAL A 385 2.48 6.69 10.51
N ILE A 386 2.28 7.58 11.47
CA ILE A 386 1.68 8.90 11.28
C ILE A 386 2.74 9.96 11.51
N ALA A 387 2.76 10.98 10.66
CA ALA A 387 3.52 12.21 10.84
C ALA A 387 2.57 13.40 10.78
N TRP A 388 2.62 14.26 11.81
CA TRP A 388 1.90 15.52 11.86
C TRP A 388 2.89 16.67 11.68
N GLY A 389 2.55 17.64 10.83
CA GLY A 389 3.45 18.74 10.55
C GLY A 389 2.82 19.89 9.78
N TRP A 390 3.70 20.70 9.23
CA TRP A 390 3.33 21.87 8.43
C TRP A 390 3.76 21.71 6.97
N VAL A 391 2.86 22.06 6.05
CA VAL A 391 3.12 22.20 4.61
C VAL A 391 2.75 23.61 4.18
N ASP A 392 3.66 24.28 3.49
CA ASP A 392 3.44 25.64 2.98
C ASP A 392 2.62 25.66 1.68
N ASN A 393 2.10 26.85 1.32
CA ASN A 393 1.39 27.11 0.06
C ASN A 393 0.08 26.29 -0.15
N MET A 394 -0.50 25.75 0.93
CA MET A 394 -1.84 25.16 0.92
C MET A 394 -2.89 26.26 0.66
N MET A 395 -3.77 26.05 -0.33
CA MET A 395 -4.80 27.01 -0.68
C MET A 395 -6.00 26.94 0.28
N ASP A 396 -6.30 28.04 0.98
CA ASP A 396 -7.50 28.16 1.81
C ASP A 396 -8.77 28.07 0.97
N VAL A 397 -9.66 27.13 1.31
CA VAL A 397 -11.00 27.04 0.74
C VAL A 397 -11.95 27.87 1.59
N ALA A 398 -12.48 28.96 1.04
CA ALA A 398 -13.37 29.88 1.76
C ALA A 398 -14.50 29.13 2.48
N SER A 399 -14.48 29.17 3.82
CA SER A 399 -15.57 28.66 4.64
C SER A 399 -16.74 29.64 4.57
N HIS A 400 -17.92 29.14 4.22
CA HIS A 400 -19.14 29.86 4.56
C HIS A 400 -19.39 29.62 6.04
N ALA A 401 -19.11 30.63 6.86
CA ALA A 401 -19.62 30.68 8.22
C ALA A 401 -21.13 30.46 8.15
N ALA A 402 -21.64 29.48 8.91
CA ALA A 402 -23.08 29.26 9.00
C ALA A 402 -23.74 30.56 9.44
N THR A 403 -24.60 31.12 8.59
CA THR A 403 -25.36 32.34 8.89
C THR A 403 -26.08 32.11 10.22
N PRO A 404 -25.92 32.96 11.24
CA PRO A 404 -26.70 32.84 12.45
C PRO A 404 -28.17 32.88 12.04
N ALA A 405 -28.95 31.86 12.40
CA ALA A 405 -30.39 31.90 12.19
C ALA A 405 -30.93 33.15 12.87
N LEU A 406 -31.49 34.09 12.11
CA LEU A 406 -32.09 35.30 12.68
C LEU A 406 -33.12 34.86 13.72
N SER A 407 -32.89 35.20 14.97
CA SER A 407 -33.88 35.09 16.01
C SER A 407 -35.01 36.05 15.66
N LEU A 408 -36.13 35.50 15.17
CA LEU A 408 -37.33 36.28 14.89
C LEU A 408 -38.01 36.65 16.23
N ALA A 409 -37.43 37.65 16.90
CA ALA A 409 -37.90 38.13 18.19
C ALA A 409 -38.82 39.35 18.01
N ALA A 410 -40.09 39.14 18.35
CA ALA A 410 -41.07 40.16 18.77
C ALA A 410 -41.15 41.46 17.94
N SER A 411 -42.01 41.45 16.91
CA SER A 411 -42.69 42.68 16.49
C SER A 411 -43.61 43.17 17.61
N THR A 412 -43.23 44.27 18.25
CA THR A 412 -44.03 44.99 19.23
C THR A 412 -45.34 45.50 18.61
N ALA A 413 -46.48 45.11 19.16
CA ALA A 413 -47.76 45.76 18.95
C ALA A 413 -48.16 46.52 20.22
N VAL A 414 -48.08 47.85 20.18
CA VAL A 414 -48.52 48.74 21.26
C VAL A 414 -49.34 49.88 20.65
N SER A 415 -50.56 50.05 21.15
CA SER A 415 -51.52 51.15 20.89
C SER A 415 -52.12 51.20 19.46
N ALA A 416 -53.42 51.48 19.28
CA ALA A 416 -54.26 52.38 20.07
C ALA A 416 -55.77 52.05 19.99
N SER A 417 -56.53 52.70 20.90
CA SER A 417 -58.00 52.90 20.96
C SER A 417 -58.89 51.65 20.99
#